data_AF-A0A821BY71-F1
#
_entry.id   AF-A0A821BY71-F1
#
_cell.length_a   1.000
_cell.length_b   1.000
_cell.length_c   1.000
_cell.angle_alpha   90.00
_cell.angle_beta   90.00
_cell.angle_gamma   90.00
#
_symmetry.space_group_name_H-M   'P 1'
#
loop_
_entity.id
_entity.type
_entity.pdbx_description
1 polymer ?
#
loop_
_entity_poly.entity_id
_entity_poly.type
_entity_poly.pdbx_seq_one_letter_code
_entity_poly.pdbx_strand_id
1 'polypeptide(L)'
;MKEQYEQANKIESSDLLQKSFQEISLQSSAQLDHQDSEEIRQLRENLVLLTSQLDETNRAAQQYQQTQLNILRNQFQHCLSIDFDNSFDVIAQQIADHVTREREDFNEKYQTLEKQNEDLRSELTNNMESIRQSYVNTVNELNQELLIMKKQCEECDTQNQLLTDELEKRPLPSNQESVEPNIEKVSLNVLKQPFEEVPIHMRGVNGTEDEELGQLRETVALLTAQC
;
A
#
# COMPACT_ATOMS: atom_id res chain seq x y z
N MET A 1 -102.72 -75.39 -17.91
CA MET A 1 -101.64 -75.66 -16.92
C MET A 1 -100.24 -75.55 -17.50
N LYS A 2 -99.95 -76.07 -18.72
CA LYS A 2 -98.60 -76.01 -19.30
C LYS A 2 -98.10 -74.59 -19.61
N GLU A 3 -98.95 -73.73 -20.19
CA GLU A 3 -98.60 -72.35 -20.54
C GLU A 3 -98.34 -71.43 -19.34
N GLN A 4 -99.05 -71.64 -18.21
CA GLN A 4 -98.83 -70.85 -16.99
C GLN A 4 -97.50 -71.19 -16.32
N TYR A 5 -97.06 -72.46 -16.39
CA TYR A 5 -95.78 -72.88 -15.83
C TYR A 5 -94.59 -72.35 -16.64
N GLU A 6 -94.76 -72.26 -17.96
CA GLU A 6 -93.74 -71.74 -18.88
C GLU A 6 -93.60 -70.21 -18.80
N GLN A 7 -94.71 -69.49 -18.60
CA GLN A 7 -94.68 -68.05 -18.29
C GLN A 7 -94.07 -67.77 -16.92
N ALA A 8 -94.39 -68.54 -15.88
CA ALA A 8 -93.82 -68.37 -14.54
C ALA A 8 -92.28 -68.59 -14.56
N ASN A 9 -91.80 -69.66 -15.20
CA ASN A 9 -90.37 -69.92 -15.35
C ASN A 9 -89.64 -68.83 -16.14
N LYS A 10 -90.30 -68.25 -17.16
CA LYS A 10 -89.69 -67.18 -17.98
C LYS A 10 -89.59 -65.86 -17.21
N ILE A 11 -90.57 -65.55 -16.36
CA ILE A 11 -90.54 -64.37 -15.48
C ILE A 11 -89.48 -64.56 -14.40
N GLU A 12 -89.43 -65.72 -13.75
CA GLU A 12 -88.45 -66.02 -12.69
C GLU A 12 -87.01 -66.02 -13.23
N SER A 13 -86.80 -66.53 -14.45
CA SER A 13 -85.50 -66.46 -15.14
C SER A 13 -85.11 -65.05 -15.55
N SER A 14 -86.07 -64.19 -15.93
CA SER A 14 -85.83 -62.78 -16.23
C SER A 14 -85.45 -61.99 -14.99
N ASP A 15 -86.13 -62.23 -13.87
CA ASP A 15 -85.85 -61.57 -12.59
C ASP A 15 -84.49 -61.97 -12.03
N LEU A 16 -84.09 -63.24 -12.19
CA LEU A 16 -82.76 -63.72 -11.81
C LEU A 16 -81.65 -63.08 -12.67
N LEU A 17 -81.87 -62.95 -13.98
CA LEU A 17 -80.94 -62.26 -14.86
C LEU A 17 -80.82 -60.78 -14.50
N GLN A 18 -81.93 -60.10 -14.25
CA GLN A 18 -81.93 -58.69 -13.86
C GLN A 18 -81.19 -58.46 -12.53
N LYS A 19 -81.37 -59.36 -11.54
CA LYS A 19 -80.60 -59.32 -10.28
C LYS A 19 -79.11 -59.50 -10.52
N SER A 20 -78.71 -60.44 -11.38
CA SER A 20 -77.29 -60.64 -11.69
C SER A 20 -76.62 -59.43 -12.35
N PHE A 21 -77.32 -58.73 -13.26
CA PHE A 21 -76.79 -57.51 -13.88
C PHE A 21 -76.68 -56.36 -12.88
N GLN A 22 -77.67 -56.22 -11.99
CA GLN A 22 -77.64 -55.21 -10.94
C GLN A 22 -76.50 -55.47 -9.95
N GLU A 23 -76.25 -56.73 -9.59
CA GLU A 23 -75.16 -57.14 -8.72
C GLU A 23 -73.78 -56.89 -9.35
N ILE A 24 -73.59 -57.22 -10.64
CA ILE A 24 -72.35 -56.92 -11.37
C ILE A 24 -72.10 -55.40 -11.44
N SER A 25 -73.16 -54.62 -11.69
CA SER A 25 -73.06 -53.15 -11.73
C SER A 25 -72.68 -52.57 -10.36
N LEU A 26 -73.20 -53.12 -9.27
CA LEU A 26 -72.85 -52.73 -7.90
C LEU A 26 -71.42 -53.12 -7.55
N GLN A 27 -70.96 -54.30 -7.96
CA GLN A 27 -69.59 -54.77 -7.76
C GLN A 27 -68.58 -53.90 -8.51
N SER A 28 -68.87 -53.55 -9.77
CA SER A 28 -68.01 -52.66 -10.56
C SER A 28 -67.95 -51.24 -9.98
N SER A 29 -69.08 -50.71 -9.51
CA SER A 29 -69.12 -49.40 -8.83
C SER A 29 -68.30 -49.42 -7.53
N ALA A 30 -68.45 -50.47 -6.71
CA ALA A 30 -67.70 -50.61 -5.46
C ALA A 30 -66.19 -50.77 -5.69
N GLN A 31 -65.78 -51.42 -6.79
CA GLN A 31 -64.36 -51.54 -7.16
C GLN A 31 -63.76 -50.22 -7.63
N LEU A 32 -64.49 -49.43 -8.41
CA LEU A 32 -64.09 -48.08 -8.81
C LEU A 32 -63.96 -47.15 -7.59
N ASP A 33 -64.96 -47.13 -6.71
CA ASP A 33 -64.92 -46.33 -5.48
C ASP A 33 -63.75 -46.72 -4.56
N HIS A 34 -63.43 -48.01 -4.49
CA HIS A 34 -62.30 -48.50 -3.70
C HIS A 34 -60.95 -48.10 -4.32
N GLN A 35 -60.83 -48.13 -5.65
CA GLN A 35 -59.62 -47.69 -6.34
C GLN A 35 -59.41 -46.19 -6.16
N ASP A 36 -60.45 -45.38 -6.37
CA ASP A 36 -60.38 -43.93 -6.19
C ASP A 36 -60.07 -43.56 -4.73
N SER A 37 -60.66 -44.27 -3.76
CA SER A 37 -60.35 -44.07 -2.34
C SER A 37 -58.89 -44.41 -2.00
N GLU A 38 -58.31 -45.40 -2.65
CA GLU A 38 -56.93 -45.82 -2.41
C GLU A 38 -55.93 -44.86 -3.07
N GLU A 39 -56.21 -44.37 -4.28
CA GLU A 39 -55.42 -43.31 -4.93
C GLU A 39 -55.45 -42.01 -4.12
N ILE A 40 -56.62 -41.61 -3.62
CA ILE A 40 -56.76 -40.44 -2.73
C ILE A 40 -55.95 -40.64 -1.44
N ARG A 41 -55.93 -41.85 -0.87
CA ARG A 41 -55.13 -42.17 0.32
C ARG A 41 -53.63 -42.02 0.03
N GLN A 42 -53.16 -42.57 -1.07
CA GLN A 42 -51.75 -42.48 -1.48
C GLN A 42 -51.33 -41.03 -1.77
N LEU A 43 -52.18 -40.24 -2.42
CA LEU A 43 -51.92 -38.81 -2.66
C LEU A 43 -51.82 -38.02 -1.35
N ARG A 44 -52.66 -38.32 -0.36
CA ARG A 44 -52.57 -37.71 0.98
C ARG A 44 -51.26 -38.08 1.68
N GLU A 45 -50.86 -39.34 1.61
CA GLU A 45 -49.58 -39.81 2.17
C GLU A 45 -48.38 -39.13 1.50
N ASN A 46 -48.39 -39.05 0.16
CA ASN A 46 -47.36 -38.36 -0.61
C ASN A 46 -47.30 -36.86 -0.30
N LEU A 47 -48.45 -36.20 -0.12
CA LEU A 47 -48.50 -34.78 0.24
C LEU A 47 -47.93 -34.55 1.64
N VAL A 48 -48.24 -35.41 2.61
CA VAL A 48 -47.66 -35.36 3.95
C VAL A 48 -46.15 -35.56 3.90
N LEU A 49 -45.66 -36.55 3.14
CA LEU A 49 -44.24 -36.81 2.96
C LEU A 49 -43.52 -35.60 2.33
N LEU A 50 -44.08 -35.05 1.26
CA LEU A 50 -43.51 -33.90 0.56
C LEU A 50 -43.49 -32.64 1.43
N THR A 51 -44.54 -32.43 2.23
CA THR A 51 -44.61 -31.32 3.20
C THR A 51 -43.52 -31.46 4.26
N SER A 52 -43.36 -32.67 4.81
CA SER A 52 -42.28 -32.97 5.77
C SER A 52 -40.90 -32.75 5.15
N GLN A 53 -40.66 -33.17 3.91
CA GLN A 53 -39.40 -32.95 3.22
C GLN A 53 -39.11 -31.46 2.97
N LEU A 54 -40.14 -30.68 2.63
CA LEU A 54 -40.02 -29.24 2.46
C LEU A 54 -39.64 -28.55 3.77
N ASP A 55 -40.29 -28.93 4.88
CA ASP A 55 -39.97 -28.40 6.21
C ASP A 55 -38.54 -28.77 6.65
N GLU A 56 -38.12 -30.00 6.40
CA GLU A 56 -36.74 -30.45 6.65
C GLU A 56 -35.73 -29.66 5.83
N THR A 57 -36.03 -29.44 4.54
CA THR A 57 -35.17 -28.66 3.63
C THR A 57 -35.07 -27.20 4.09
N ASN A 58 -36.20 -26.60 4.48
CA ASN A 58 -36.22 -25.24 5.02
C ASN A 58 -35.42 -25.11 6.32
N ARG A 59 -35.57 -26.08 7.23
CA ARG A 59 -34.79 -26.13 8.48
C ARG A 59 -33.29 -26.27 8.21
N ALA A 60 -32.90 -27.16 7.28
CA ALA A 60 -31.50 -27.34 6.91
C ALA A 60 -30.91 -26.05 6.29
N ALA A 61 -31.68 -25.36 5.44
CA ALA A 61 -31.27 -24.08 4.86
C ALA A 61 -31.04 -22.99 5.94
N GLN A 62 -31.95 -22.86 6.91
CA GLN A 62 -31.80 -21.93 8.03
C GLN A 62 -30.57 -22.26 8.89
N GLN A 63 -30.36 -23.55 9.21
CA GLN A 63 -29.18 -23.99 9.96
C GLN A 63 -27.88 -23.71 9.21
N TYR A 64 -27.86 -23.94 7.90
CA TYR A 64 -26.72 -23.62 7.06
C TYR A 64 -26.42 -22.11 7.08
N GLN A 65 -27.44 -21.27 6.87
CA GLN A 65 -27.28 -19.80 6.93
C GLN A 65 -26.73 -19.34 8.29
N GLN A 66 -27.28 -19.85 9.39
CA GLN A 66 -26.81 -19.51 10.73
C GLN A 66 -25.35 -19.94 10.95
N THR A 67 -24.97 -21.11 10.44
CA THR A 67 -23.59 -21.61 10.52
C THR A 67 -22.63 -20.71 9.74
N GLN A 68 -22.99 -20.33 8.51
CA GLN A 68 -22.18 -19.42 7.70
C GLN A 68 -22.03 -18.05 8.36
N LEU A 69 -23.12 -17.52 8.92
CA LEU A 69 -23.09 -16.23 9.62
C LEU A 69 -22.21 -16.27 10.87
N ASN A 70 -22.23 -17.38 11.63
CA ASN A 70 -21.34 -17.56 12.78
C ASN A 70 -19.86 -17.68 12.37
N ILE A 71 -19.56 -18.37 11.28
CA ILE A 71 -18.19 -18.45 10.73
C ILE A 71 -17.71 -17.05 10.34
N LEU A 72 -18.53 -16.31 9.58
CA LEU A 72 -18.25 -14.93 9.19
C LEU A 72 -18.01 -14.04 10.41
N ARG A 73 -18.91 -14.09 11.40
CA ARG A 73 -18.78 -13.34 12.65
C ARG A 73 -17.44 -13.62 13.31
N ASN A 74 -17.07 -14.88 13.52
CA ASN A 74 -15.81 -15.25 14.18
C ASN A 74 -14.57 -14.80 13.39
N GLN A 75 -14.62 -14.84 12.05
CA GLN A 75 -13.50 -14.41 11.20
C GLN A 75 -13.32 -12.88 11.23
N PHE A 76 -14.41 -12.14 11.27
CA PHE A 76 -14.40 -10.69 11.12
C PHE A 76 -14.62 -9.91 12.42
N GLN A 77 -14.87 -10.58 13.55
CA GLN A 77 -15.17 -9.96 14.86
C GLN A 77 -14.13 -8.92 15.28
N HIS A 78 -12.86 -9.15 14.92
CA HIS A 78 -11.75 -8.27 15.29
C HIS A 78 -11.41 -7.22 14.22
N CYS A 79 -11.92 -7.40 12.99
CA CYS A 79 -11.55 -6.58 11.85
C CYS A 79 -12.65 -5.60 11.46
N LEU A 80 -13.91 -5.94 11.70
CA LEU A 80 -15.06 -5.17 11.25
C LEU A 80 -16.04 -4.95 12.41
N SER A 81 -16.44 -3.70 12.62
CA SER A 81 -17.53 -3.35 13.53
C SER A 81 -18.87 -3.54 12.83
N ILE A 82 -19.21 -4.78 12.52
CA ILE A 82 -20.47 -5.16 11.86
C ILE A 82 -21.47 -5.61 12.90
N ASP A 83 -22.70 -5.14 12.73
CA ASP A 83 -23.83 -5.66 13.48
C ASP A 83 -24.38 -6.91 12.78
N PHE A 84 -23.95 -8.06 13.27
CA PHE A 84 -24.30 -9.38 12.75
C PHE A 84 -25.72 -9.84 13.13
N ASP A 85 -26.48 -9.06 13.90
CA ASP A 85 -27.88 -9.39 14.21
C ASP A 85 -28.83 -8.96 13.08
N ASN A 86 -28.31 -8.26 12.07
CA ASN A 86 -29.02 -7.91 10.85
C ASN A 86 -29.14 -9.08 9.85
N SER A 87 -29.95 -8.90 8.81
CA SER A 87 -30.03 -9.88 7.72
C SER A 87 -28.71 -9.98 6.96
N PHE A 88 -28.48 -11.12 6.31
CA PHE A 88 -27.27 -11.37 5.54
C PHE A 88 -26.99 -10.29 4.48
N ASP A 89 -28.02 -9.80 3.79
CA ASP A 89 -27.88 -8.75 2.77
C ASP A 89 -27.40 -7.42 3.37
N VAL A 90 -27.90 -7.06 4.56
CA VAL A 90 -27.48 -5.84 5.27
C VAL A 90 -26.04 -5.96 5.72
N ILE A 91 -25.65 -7.13 6.26
CA ILE A 91 -24.26 -7.42 6.64
C ILE A 91 -23.33 -7.31 5.42
N ALA A 92 -23.73 -7.88 4.28
CA ALA A 92 -22.96 -7.81 3.04
C ALA A 92 -22.76 -6.34 2.58
N GLN A 93 -23.81 -5.52 2.68
CA GLN A 93 -23.71 -4.09 2.36
C GLN A 93 -22.77 -3.36 3.33
N GLN A 94 -22.85 -3.62 4.63
CA GLN A 94 -21.94 -3.03 5.62
C GLN A 94 -20.47 -3.38 5.34
N ILE A 95 -20.18 -4.61 4.91
CA ILE A 95 -18.83 -5.03 4.49
C ILE A 95 -18.39 -4.22 3.26
N ALA A 96 -19.25 -4.11 2.24
CA ALA A 96 -18.94 -3.38 1.02
C ALA A 96 -18.65 -1.88 1.29
N ASP A 97 -19.46 -1.26 2.15
CA ASP A 97 -19.30 0.13 2.55
C ASP A 97 -17.99 0.33 3.34
N HIS A 98 -17.67 -0.59 4.25
CA HIS A 98 -16.41 -0.55 4.99
C HIS A 98 -15.19 -0.66 4.06
N VAL A 99 -15.19 -1.63 3.14
CA VAL A 99 -14.09 -1.81 2.18
C VAL A 99 -13.94 -0.58 1.28
N THR A 100 -15.05 0.03 0.85
CA THR A 100 -15.03 1.25 0.05
C THR A 100 -14.40 2.40 0.83
N ARG A 101 -14.80 2.59 2.08
CA ARG A 101 -14.25 3.65 2.94
C ARG A 101 -12.76 3.48 3.20
N GLU A 102 -12.31 2.28 3.55
CA GLU A 102 -10.89 1.98 3.76
C GLU A 102 -10.07 2.24 2.50
N ARG A 103 -10.62 1.88 1.33
CA ARG A 103 -9.96 2.14 0.04
C ARG A 103 -9.85 3.63 -0.25
N GLU A 104 -10.89 4.41 0.05
CA GLU A 104 -10.89 5.87 -0.12
C GLU A 104 -9.87 6.55 0.81
N ASP A 105 -9.86 6.20 2.11
CA ASP A 105 -8.90 6.72 3.09
C ASP A 105 -7.44 6.37 2.71
N PHE A 106 -7.20 5.12 2.30
CA PHE A 106 -5.88 4.70 1.82
C PHE A 106 -5.45 5.50 0.59
N ASN A 107 -6.36 5.71 -0.37
CA ASN A 107 -6.05 6.46 -1.58
C ASN A 107 -5.75 7.94 -1.29
N GLU A 108 -6.49 8.57 -0.36
CA GLU A 108 -6.22 9.94 0.07
C GLU A 108 -4.85 10.08 0.75
N LYS A 109 -4.51 9.14 1.64
CA LYS A 109 -3.18 9.07 2.27
C LYS A 109 -2.07 8.89 1.24
N TYR A 110 -2.27 8.00 0.27
CA TYR A 110 -1.31 7.76 -0.81
C TYR A 110 -1.06 9.03 -1.63
N GLN A 111 -2.12 9.72 -2.06
CA GLN A 111 -2.01 10.98 -2.82
C GLN A 111 -1.31 12.08 -2.02
N THR A 112 -1.59 12.16 -0.71
CA THR A 112 -0.93 13.11 0.19
C THR A 112 0.57 12.83 0.30
N LEU A 113 0.96 11.56 0.49
CA LEU A 113 2.36 11.14 0.55
C LEU A 113 3.09 11.32 -0.78
N GLU A 114 2.43 11.05 -1.90
CA GLU A 114 2.99 11.27 -3.24
C GLU A 114 3.31 12.75 -3.45
N LYS A 115 2.38 13.64 -3.08
CA LYS A 115 2.59 15.08 -3.15
C LYS A 115 3.74 15.54 -2.26
N GLN A 116 3.79 15.09 -1.00
CA GLN A 116 4.88 15.43 -0.08
C GLN A 116 6.24 14.98 -0.60
N ASN A 117 6.32 13.80 -1.20
CA ASN A 117 7.56 13.31 -1.82
C ASN A 117 7.99 14.17 -3.01
N GLU A 118 7.06 14.64 -3.82
CA GLU A 118 7.37 15.53 -4.95
C GLU A 118 7.84 16.90 -4.46
N ASP A 119 7.18 17.46 -3.45
CA ASP A 119 7.58 18.72 -2.83
C ASP A 119 9.02 18.62 -2.26
N LEU A 120 9.33 17.54 -1.53
CA LEU A 120 10.68 17.28 -1.00
C LEU A 120 11.74 17.11 -2.09
N ARG A 121 11.42 16.43 -3.20
CA ARG A 121 12.33 16.29 -4.34
C ARG A 121 12.61 17.63 -5.00
N SER A 122 11.59 18.47 -5.14
CA SER A 122 11.72 19.82 -5.65
C SER A 122 12.60 20.67 -4.73
N GLU A 123 12.35 20.65 -3.43
CA GLU A 123 13.14 21.37 -2.43
C GLU A 123 14.61 20.94 -2.44
N LEU A 124 14.88 19.63 -2.45
CA LEU A 124 16.23 19.10 -2.53
C LEU A 124 16.96 19.58 -3.80
N THR A 125 16.27 19.57 -4.94
CA THR A 125 16.83 20.03 -6.22
C THR A 125 17.18 21.51 -6.16
N ASN A 126 16.29 22.35 -5.61
CA ASN A 126 16.53 23.78 -5.45
C ASN A 126 17.68 24.07 -4.48
N ASN A 127 17.75 23.34 -3.37
CA ASN A 127 18.82 23.49 -2.38
C ASN A 127 20.18 23.10 -2.96
N MET A 128 20.26 21.99 -3.71
CA MET A 128 21.50 21.60 -4.39
C MET A 128 21.94 22.64 -5.42
N GLU A 129 21.01 23.19 -6.19
CA GLU A 129 21.31 24.23 -7.17
C GLU A 129 21.79 25.52 -6.49
N SER A 130 21.18 25.91 -5.38
CA SER A 130 21.60 27.06 -4.58
C SER A 130 23.02 26.88 -4.02
N ILE A 131 23.33 25.70 -3.46
CA ILE A 131 24.67 25.38 -2.97
C ILE A 131 25.69 25.42 -4.11
N ARG A 132 25.36 24.81 -5.26
CA ARG A 132 26.20 24.80 -6.46
C ARG A 132 26.51 26.22 -6.91
N GLN A 133 25.50 27.08 -6.99
CA GLN A 133 25.67 28.47 -7.41
C GLN A 133 26.51 29.27 -6.40
N SER A 134 26.29 29.06 -5.10
CA SER A 134 27.10 29.68 -4.05
C SER A 134 28.58 29.30 -4.21
N TYR A 135 28.88 28.02 -4.42
CA TYR A 135 30.27 27.56 -4.60
C TYR A 135 30.91 28.17 -5.84
N VAL A 136 30.19 28.19 -6.97
CA VAL A 136 30.68 28.83 -8.20
C VAL A 136 30.98 30.31 -7.98
N ASN A 137 30.11 31.03 -7.27
CA ASN A 137 30.32 32.45 -6.96
C ASN A 137 31.58 32.64 -6.11
N THR A 138 31.73 31.88 -5.02
CA THR A 138 32.90 31.97 -4.14
C THR A 138 34.20 31.64 -4.88
N VAL A 139 34.22 30.61 -5.74
CA VAL A 139 35.40 30.29 -6.55
C VAL A 139 35.74 31.43 -7.51
N ASN A 140 34.73 32.06 -8.13
CA ASN A 140 34.96 33.19 -9.02
C ASN A 140 35.52 34.41 -8.27
N GLU A 141 35.01 34.71 -7.08
CA GLU A 141 35.51 35.78 -6.22
C GLU A 141 36.96 35.53 -5.81
N LEU A 142 37.29 34.33 -5.31
CA LEU A 142 38.66 33.95 -4.94
C LEU A 142 39.62 34.03 -6.13
N ASN A 143 39.18 33.60 -7.32
CA ASN A 143 40.01 33.71 -8.53
C ASN A 143 40.29 35.17 -8.91
N GLN A 144 39.32 36.08 -8.71
CA GLN A 144 39.53 37.51 -8.93
C GLN A 144 40.51 38.10 -7.90
N GLU A 145 40.35 37.77 -6.62
CA GLU A 145 41.27 38.21 -5.56
C GLU A 145 42.70 37.71 -5.82
N LEU A 146 42.85 36.44 -6.20
CA LEU A 146 44.15 35.85 -6.53
C LEU A 146 44.81 36.55 -7.73
N LEU A 147 44.03 36.90 -8.76
CA LEU A 147 44.53 37.66 -9.91
C LEU A 147 45.02 39.06 -9.50
N ILE A 148 44.28 39.74 -8.62
CA ILE A 148 44.66 41.05 -8.08
C ILE A 148 45.96 40.94 -7.28
N MET A 149 46.06 39.96 -6.37
CA MET A 149 47.26 39.71 -5.56
C MET A 149 48.48 39.41 -6.45
N LYS A 150 48.31 38.55 -7.46
CA LYS A 150 49.38 38.22 -8.40
C LYS A 150 49.93 39.47 -9.08
N LYS A 151 49.05 40.35 -9.55
CA LYS A 151 49.45 41.62 -10.17
C LYS A 151 50.20 42.52 -9.19
N GLN A 152 49.75 42.60 -7.94
CA GLN A 152 50.43 43.38 -6.89
C GLN A 152 51.83 42.84 -6.57
N CYS A 153 52.00 41.52 -6.53
CA CYS A 153 53.32 40.91 -6.36
C CYS A 153 54.24 41.22 -7.54
N GLU A 154 53.75 41.10 -8.78
CA GLU A 154 54.50 41.44 -9.99
C GLU A 154 54.94 42.92 -9.98
N GLU A 155 54.06 43.84 -9.56
CA GLU A 155 54.39 45.26 -9.38
C GLU A 155 55.49 45.46 -8.31
N CYS A 156 55.36 44.81 -7.15
CA CYS A 156 56.35 44.87 -6.08
C CYS A 156 57.73 44.35 -6.53
N ASP A 157 57.76 43.24 -7.27
CA ASP A 157 58.98 42.66 -7.82
C ASP A 157 59.68 43.62 -8.79
N THR A 158 58.92 44.24 -9.71
CA THR A 158 59.49 45.25 -10.61
C THR A 158 60.06 46.45 -9.86
N GLN A 159 59.40 46.89 -8.79
CA GLN A 159 59.85 48.01 -7.98
C GLN A 159 61.13 47.67 -7.18
N ASN A 160 61.20 46.46 -6.61
CA ASN A 160 62.39 45.94 -5.95
C ASN A 160 63.57 45.83 -6.91
N GLN A 161 63.34 45.37 -8.14
CA GLN A 161 64.38 45.30 -9.16
C GLN A 161 64.93 46.69 -9.49
N LEU A 162 64.05 47.69 -9.69
CA LEU A 162 64.45 49.09 -9.91
C LEU A 162 65.31 49.65 -8.76
N LEU A 163 64.89 49.42 -7.52
CA LEU A 163 65.63 49.82 -6.31
C LEU A 163 67.00 49.15 -6.23
N THR A 164 67.08 47.86 -6.57
CA THR A 164 68.34 47.10 -6.60
C THR A 164 69.30 47.69 -7.64
N ASP A 165 68.80 47.92 -8.86
CA ASP A 165 69.58 48.53 -9.94
C ASP A 165 70.06 49.95 -9.58
N GLU A 166 69.26 50.72 -8.84
CA GLU A 166 69.62 52.06 -8.38
C GLU A 166 70.71 52.03 -7.29
N LEU A 167 70.64 51.06 -6.37
CA LEU A 167 71.66 50.83 -5.35
C LEU A 167 72.99 50.39 -5.98
N GLU A 168 72.98 49.52 -6.98
CA GLU A 168 74.19 49.09 -7.70
C GLU A 168 74.85 50.23 -8.49
N LYS A 169 74.08 51.23 -8.94
CA LYS A 169 74.58 52.41 -9.67
C LYS A 169 75.12 53.52 -8.77
N ARG A 170 74.96 53.44 -7.45
CA ARG A 170 75.58 54.43 -6.55
C ARG A 170 77.11 54.25 -6.56
N PRO A 171 77.89 55.32 -6.80
CA PRO A 171 79.34 55.23 -6.69
C PRO A 171 79.71 54.90 -5.25
N LEU A 172 80.53 53.86 -5.06
CA LEU A 172 81.16 53.60 -3.77
C LEU A 172 81.97 54.84 -3.35
N PRO A 173 81.76 55.39 -2.14
CA PRO A 173 82.63 56.44 -1.65
C PRO A 173 84.03 55.85 -1.50
N SER A 174 84.94 56.31 -2.35
CA SER A 174 86.37 56.17 -2.11
C SER A 174 86.73 56.99 -0.88
N ASN A 175 86.90 56.33 0.27
CA ASN A 175 88.04 56.52 1.15
C ASN A 175 88.04 55.54 2.34
N GLN A 176 89.26 55.14 2.68
CA GLN A 176 89.69 54.18 3.68
C GLN A 176 89.19 54.53 5.09
N GLU A 177 88.62 53.55 5.79
CA GLU A 177 89.08 53.09 7.10
C GLU A 177 88.37 51.78 7.49
N SER A 178 89.16 50.84 7.99
CA SER A 178 88.68 49.54 8.45
C SER A 178 87.88 49.68 9.74
N VAL A 179 86.57 49.46 9.66
CA VAL A 179 85.79 48.91 10.78
C VAL A 179 84.83 47.91 10.16
N GLU A 180 85.00 46.62 10.46
CA GLU A 180 83.97 45.61 10.22
C GLU A 180 82.74 45.94 11.07
N PRO A 181 81.54 46.14 10.48
CA PRO A 181 80.32 45.71 11.12
C PRO A 181 80.05 44.28 10.65
N ASN A 182 79.93 43.39 11.61
CA ASN A 182 79.47 42.02 11.46
C ASN A 182 78.03 42.04 10.91
N ILE A 183 77.87 42.19 9.60
CA ILE A 183 76.59 42.00 8.93
C ILE A 183 76.56 40.54 8.56
N GLU A 184 75.88 39.76 9.41
CA GLU A 184 75.43 38.42 9.06
C GLU A 184 74.88 38.47 7.63
N LYS A 185 75.51 37.71 6.73
CA LYS A 185 74.91 37.33 5.46
C LYS A 185 73.61 36.59 5.79
N VAL A 186 72.52 37.33 5.92
CA VAL A 186 71.17 36.76 5.92
C VAL A 186 71.00 36.21 4.51
N SER A 187 71.28 34.92 4.38
CA SER A 187 71.16 34.20 3.12
C SER A 187 69.73 34.36 2.60
N LEU A 188 69.60 34.93 1.41
CA LEU A 188 68.40 34.93 0.56
C LEU A 188 67.99 33.51 0.10
N ASN A 189 68.31 32.49 0.88
CA ASN A 189 67.97 31.09 0.60
C ASN A 189 66.59 30.69 1.17
N VAL A 190 65.89 31.60 1.85
CA VAL A 190 64.56 31.30 2.42
C VAL A 190 63.45 31.33 1.35
N LEU A 191 63.69 31.95 0.18
CA LEU A 191 62.65 32.13 -0.85
C LEU A 191 62.73 31.14 -2.03
N LYS A 192 63.44 30.01 -1.88
CA LYS A 192 63.60 28.98 -2.92
C LYS A 192 63.25 27.57 -2.48
N GLN A 193 62.39 27.42 -1.47
CA GLN A 193 61.76 26.13 -1.25
C GLN A 193 60.57 25.98 -2.21
N PRO A 194 60.47 24.89 -3.00
CA PRO A 194 59.21 24.56 -3.63
C PRO A 194 58.18 24.37 -2.51
N PHE A 195 56.96 24.87 -2.70
CA PHE A 195 55.86 24.61 -1.78
C PHE A 195 55.81 23.10 -1.49
N GLU A 196 56.12 22.68 -0.27
CA GLU A 196 55.74 21.35 0.17
C GLU A 196 54.21 21.31 0.15
N GLU A 197 53.65 20.35 -0.58
CA GLU A 197 52.22 20.02 -0.54
C GLU A 197 51.82 19.82 0.92
N VAL A 198 51.14 20.81 1.47
CA VAL A 198 50.49 20.69 2.77
C VAL A 198 49.43 19.60 2.62
N PRO A 199 49.51 18.48 3.37
CA PRO A 199 48.46 17.49 3.33
C PRO A 199 47.18 18.18 3.79
N ILE A 200 46.15 18.21 2.93
CA ILE A 200 44.81 18.63 3.31
C ILE A 200 44.32 17.62 4.35
N HIS A 201 44.62 17.89 5.62
CA HIS A 201 43.85 17.29 6.69
C HIS A 201 42.50 17.97 6.64
N MET A 202 41.51 17.23 6.12
CA MET A 202 40.10 17.45 6.44
C MET A 202 40.02 17.49 7.97
N ARG A 203 40.12 18.70 8.53
CA ARG A 203 39.84 18.95 9.93
C ARG A 203 38.34 18.72 10.04
N GLY A 204 37.98 17.48 10.34
CA GLY A 204 36.63 17.09 10.68
C GLY A 204 36.09 18.12 11.65
N VAL A 205 35.01 18.77 11.24
CA VAL A 205 34.18 19.59 12.10
C VAL A 205 33.49 18.60 13.04
N ASN A 206 34.25 18.16 14.05
CA ASN A 206 33.72 17.36 15.14
C ASN A 206 32.75 18.27 15.91
N GLY A 207 31.46 18.14 15.63
CA GLY A 207 30.45 18.81 16.45
C GLY A 207 29.01 18.76 15.95
N THR A 208 28.77 18.66 14.64
CA THR A 208 27.38 18.79 14.12
C THR A 208 26.96 17.67 13.16
N GLU A 209 27.90 17.11 12.38
CA GLU A 209 27.58 16.05 11.40
C GLU A 209 27.20 14.72 12.06
N ASP A 210 27.76 14.39 13.23
CA ASP A 210 27.43 13.16 13.98
C ASP A 210 26.02 13.22 14.61
N GLU A 211 25.53 14.42 14.93
CA GLU A 211 24.21 14.60 15.54
C GLU A 211 23.11 14.53 14.48
N GLU A 212 23.33 15.10 13.30
CA GLU A 212 22.42 15.00 12.15
C GLU A 212 22.39 13.58 11.55
N LEU A 213 23.54 12.92 11.41
CA LEU A 213 23.60 11.50 11.00
C LEU A 213 22.97 10.58 12.05
N GLY A 214 23.09 10.92 13.34
CA GLY A 214 22.41 10.23 14.44
C GLY A 214 20.89 10.34 14.33
N GLN A 215 20.38 11.55 14.15
CA GLN A 215 18.94 11.81 13.99
C GLN A 215 18.37 11.15 12.73
N LEU A 216 19.12 11.15 11.62
CA LEU A 216 18.71 10.49 10.39
C LEU A 216 18.66 8.95 10.56
N ARG A 217 19.64 8.35 11.25
CA ARG A 217 19.63 6.91 11.57
C ARG A 217 18.46 6.53 12.46
N GLU A 218 18.15 7.34 13.47
CA GLU A 218 17.03 7.11 14.39
C GLU A 218 15.68 7.23 13.66
N THR A 219 15.53 8.22 12.78
CA THR A 219 14.31 8.42 11.98
C THR A 219 14.09 7.26 10.99
N VAL A 220 15.15 6.78 10.33
CA VAL A 220 15.05 5.61 9.44
C VAL A 220 14.70 4.34 10.22
N ALA A 221 15.27 4.14 11.42
CA ALA A 221 14.94 2.99 12.25
C ALA A 221 13.48 3.01 12.72
N LEU A 222 12.96 4.17 13.10
CA LEU A 222 11.56 4.37 13.49
C LEU A 222 10.58 4.09 12.35
N LEU A 223 10.88 4.59 11.15
CA LEU A 223 10.06 4.35 9.96
C LEU A 223 10.07 2.87 9.54
N THR A 224 11.20 2.18 9.71
CA THR A 224 11.32 0.76 9.35
C THR A 224 10.58 -0.14 10.34
N ALA A 225 10.39 0.28 11.60
CA ALA A 225 9.67 -0.48 12.61
C ALA A 225 8.13 -0.31 12.54
N GLN A 226 7.64 0.61 11.72
CA GLN A 226 6.20 0.90 11.53
C GLN A 226 5.61 0.25 10.26
N CYS A 227 6.46 -0.35 9.41
CA CYS A 227 6.07 -1.20 8.28
C CYS A 227 6.00 -2.67 8.69
#